data_AF-A0A7X7F6L3-F1
#
_entry.id   AF-A0A7X7F6L3-F1
#
_cell.length_a   1.000
_cell.length_b   1.000
_cell.length_c   1.000
_cell.angle_alpha   90.00
_cell.angle_beta   90.00
_cell.angle_gamma   90.00
#
_symmetry.space_group_name_H-M   'P 1'
#
loop_
_entity.id
_entity.type
_entity.pdbx_description
1 polymer ?
#
loop_
_entity_poly.entity_id
_entity_poly.type
_entity_poly.pdbx_seq_one_letter_code
_entity_poly.pdbx_strand_id
1 'polypeptide(L)'
;MARTPSFNIKRIAAMAGVSTATISRVVNNHPGVSEDLRCRILKLLREEAHGLNASGRLVRILAVVEIQQPIIEGFLAGVLSGIARYTLEHPIGIELCFLPRTAHPCNLLKLLRDKRCEAL
;
A
#
# COMPACT_ATOMS: atom_id res chain seq x y z
N MET A 1 -8.48 21.42 -8.82
CA MET A 1 -7.90 20.40 -9.72
C MET A 1 -6.64 19.83 -9.07
N ALA A 2 -6.74 18.77 -8.27
CA ALA A 2 -5.58 18.12 -7.66
C ALA A 2 -5.20 16.90 -8.51
N ARG A 3 -4.02 16.93 -9.14
CA ARG A 3 -3.48 15.81 -9.90
C ARG A 3 -3.17 14.66 -8.94
N THR A 4 -3.89 13.56 -9.09
CA THR A 4 -3.54 12.25 -8.53
C THR A 4 -2.09 11.90 -8.92
N PRO A 5 -1.25 11.38 -8.01
CA PRO A 5 0.09 10.92 -8.35
C PRO A 5 -0.03 9.57 -9.08
N SER A 6 -0.43 9.61 -10.35
CA SER A 6 -0.27 8.46 -11.24
C SER A 6 1.23 8.27 -11.42
N PHE A 7 1.74 7.12 -10.96
CA PHE A 7 3.07 6.56 -11.22
C PHE A 7 3.78 7.23 -12.41
N ASN A 8 4.53 8.31 -12.14
CA ASN A 8 4.84 9.26 -13.19
C ASN A 8 6.16 8.88 -13.84
N ILE A 9 6.10 7.96 -14.81
CA ILE A 9 7.23 7.51 -15.63
C ILE A 9 8.00 8.73 -16.21
N LYS A 10 7.33 9.86 -16.48
CA LYS A 10 7.98 11.10 -16.94
C LYS A 10 8.88 11.74 -15.88
N ARG A 11 8.53 11.66 -14.60
CA ARG A 11 9.32 12.20 -13.49
C ARG A 11 10.58 11.36 -13.27
N ILE A 12 10.44 10.03 -13.30
CA ILE A 12 11.57 9.10 -13.21
C ILE A 12 12.51 9.28 -14.41
N ALA A 13 11.96 9.49 -15.61
CA ALA A 13 12.73 9.82 -16.81
C ALA A 13 13.56 11.09 -16.64
N ALA A 14 12.96 12.15 -16.11
CA ALA A 14 13.65 13.41 -15.81
C ALA A 14 14.76 13.24 -14.75
N MET A 15 14.49 12.49 -13.67
CA MET A 15 15.47 12.24 -12.60
C MET A 15 16.65 11.38 -13.05
N ALA A 16 16.39 10.39 -13.91
CA ALA A 16 17.42 9.54 -14.49
C ALA A 16 18.15 10.18 -15.68
N GLY A 17 17.67 11.33 -16.18
CA GLY A 17 18.22 12.00 -17.37
C GLY A 17 18.02 11.21 -18.67
N VAL A 18 16.96 10.40 -18.75
CA VAL A 18 16.68 9.52 -19.90
C VAL A 18 15.31 9.79 -20.51
N SER A 19 15.08 9.28 -21.72
CA SER A 19 13.76 9.33 -22.34
C SER A 19 12.77 8.35 -21.69
N THR A 20 11.47 8.64 -21.79
CA THR A 20 10.41 7.70 -21.39
C THR A 20 10.49 6.37 -22.16
N ALA A 21 10.97 6.41 -23.41
CA ALA A 21 11.21 5.22 -24.22
C ALA A 21 12.32 4.34 -23.63
N THR A 22 13.36 4.94 -23.06
CA THR A 22 14.45 4.22 -22.37
C THR A 22 13.93 3.51 -21.12
N ILE A 23 13.07 4.17 -20.33
CA ILE A 23 12.44 3.52 -19.18
C ILE A 23 11.54 2.37 -19.61
N SER A 24 10.75 2.53 -20.69
CA SER A 24 9.93 1.45 -21.24
C SER A 24 10.78 0.23 -21.65
N ARG A 25 11.95 0.46 -22.26
CA ARG A 25 12.90 -0.62 -22.59
C ARG A 25 13.44 -1.32 -21.34
N VAL A 26 13.76 -0.57 -20.28
CA VAL A 26 14.23 -1.15 -19.01
C VAL A 26 13.14 -1.96 -18.32
N VAL A 27 11.92 -1.45 -18.26
CA VAL A 27 10.77 -2.14 -17.64
C VAL A 27 10.41 -3.41 -18.42
N ASN A 28 10.47 -3.37 -19.75
CA ASN A 28 10.18 -4.52 -20.63
C ASN A 28 11.41 -5.39 -20.92
N ASN A 29 12.52 -5.20 -20.21
CA ASN A 29 13.75 -5.96 -20.34
C ASN A 29 14.30 -6.08 -21.78
N HIS A 30 14.19 -5.00 -22.55
CA HIS A 30 14.61 -4.97 -23.95
C HIS A 30 16.13 -4.78 -24.07
N PRO A 31 16.82 -5.51 -24.97
CA PRO A 31 18.25 -5.32 -25.21
C PRO A 31 18.54 -3.92 -25.79
N GLY A 32 19.70 -3.35 -25.45
CA GLY A 32 20.14 -2.02 -25.91
C GLY A 32 20.26 -0.93 -24.82
N VAL A 33 20.29 -1.33 -23.54
CA VAL A 33 20.53 -0.42 -22.40
C VAL A 33 21.71 -0.96 -21.60
N SER A 34 22.66 -0.10 -21.21
CA SER A 34 23.78 -0.51 -20.38
C SER A 34 23.32 -0.98 -19.00
N GLU A 35 24.04 -1.94 -18.44
CA GLU A 35 23.70 -2.53 -17.15
C GLU A 35 23.71 -1.52 -16.00
N ASP A 36 24.68 -0.61 -16.00
CA ASP A 36 24.75 0.48 -15.03
C ASP A 36 23.51 1.38 -15.06
N LEU A 37 23.04 1.73 -16.28
CA LEU A 37 21.86 2.56 -16.45
C LEU A 37 20.60 1.82 -16.01
N ARG A 38 20.51 0.52 -16.33
CA ARG A 38 19.42 -0.36 -15.92
C ARG A 38 19.32 -0.45 -14.41
N CYS A 39 20.45 -0.68 -13.73
CA CYS A 39 20.53 -0.75 -12.27
C CYS A 39 20.10 0.57 -11.61
N ARG A 40 20.57 1.71 -12.14
CA ARG A 40 20.19 3.04 -11.64
C ARG A 40 18.70 3.32 -11.80
N ILE A 41 18.13 3.00 -12.96
CA ILE A 41 16.69 3.20 -13.23
C ILE A 41 15.85 2.29 -12.35
N LEU A 42 16.24 1.02 -12.17
CA LEU A 42 15.56 0.08 -11.28
C LEU A 42 15.60 0.53 -9.81
N LYS A 43 16.72 1.11 -9.36
CA LYS A 43 16.83 1.67 -8.00
C LYS A 43 15.87 2.84 -7.79
N LEU A 44 15.86 3.79 -8.74
CA LEU A 44 14.92 4.93 -8.71
C LEU A 44 13.45 4.49 -8.79
N LEU A 45 13.15 3.49 -9.64
CA LEU A 45 11.82 2.88 -9.72
C LEU A 45 11.42 2.24 -8.39
N ARG A 46 12.34 1.58 -7.70
CA ARG A 46 12.08 0.95 -6.40
C ARG A 46 11.87 2.00 -5.31
N GLU A 47 12.71 3.03 -5.25
CA GLU A 47 12.58 4.16 -4.30
C GLU A 47 11.25 4.92 -4.47
N GLU A 48 10.84 5.22 -5.71
CA GLU A 48 9.54 5.83 -6.00
C GLU A 48 8.37 4.86 -5.80
N ALA A 49 8.51 3.58 -6.16
CA ALA A 49 7.49 2.57 -5.90
C ALA A 49 7.25 2.37 -4.41
N HIS A 50 8.29 2.44 -3.56
CA HIS A 50 8.11 2.45 -2.11
C HIS A 50 7.27 3.66 -1.64
N GLY A 51 7.39 4.82 -2.28
CA GLY A 51 6.53 5.97 -2.03
C GLY A 51 5.11 5.84 -2.63
N LEU A 52 4.96 5.13 -3.75
CA LEU A 52 3.72 4.94 -4.50
C LEU A 52 2.92 3.68 -4.11
N ASN A 53 3.52 2.76 -3.33
CA ASN A 53 2.83 1.65 -2.67
C ASN A 53 1.75 2.17 -1.69
N ALA A 54 1.70 3.47 -1.42
CA ALA A 54 0.59 4.14 -0.76
C ALA A 54 -0.66 4.34 -1.65
N SER A 55 -0.59 4.14 -2.98
CA SER A 55 -1.64 4.58 -3.91
C SER A 55 -2.03 3.61 -5.04
N GLY A 56 -1.34 2.47 -5.21
CA GLY A 56 -1.80 1.38 -6.08
C GLY A 56 -2.84 0.54 -5.36
N ARG A 57 -4.07 0.44 -5.89
CA ARG A 57 -5.25 -0.30 -5.39
C ARG A 57 -4.93 -1.25 -4.21
N LEU A 58 -4.77 -0.67 -3.02
CA LEU A 58 -4.46 -1.41 -1.81
C LEU A 58 -5.71 -2.23 -1.52
N VAL A 59 -5.58 -3.56 -1.52
CA VAL A 59 -6.61 -4.41 -0.92
C VAL A 59 -6.62 -4.01 0.55
N ARG A 60 -7.71 -3.37 0.97
CA ARG A 60 -7.89 -2.91 2.34
C ARG A 60 -8.72 -3.94 3.07
N ILE A 61 -8.09 -4.65 4.00
CA ILE A 61 -8.77 -5.59 4.87
C ILE A 61 -9.09 -4.84 6.15
N LEU A 62 -10.38 -4.76 6.48
CA LEU A 62 -10.82 -4.24 7.76
C LEU A 62 -10.93 -5.40 8.76
N ALA A 63 -10.14 -5.34 9.82
CA ALA A 63 -10.26 -6.24 10.95
C ALA A 63 -11.04 -5.52 12.06
N VAL A 64 -12.24 -6.01 12.35
CA VAL A 64 -13.07 -5.53 13.45
C VAL A 64 -12.83 -6.43 14.66
N VAL A 65 -12.34 -5.83 15.74
CA VAL A 65 -12.03 -6.55 16.98
C VAL A 65 -12.93 -6.00 18.07
N GLU A 66 -13.79 -6.87 18.60
CA GLU A 66 -14.56 -6.55 19.79
C GLU A 66 -13.65 -6.65 21.01
N ILE A 67 -13.63 -5.60 21.84
CA ILE A 67 -12.75 -5.54 23.00
C ILE A 67 -13.54 -5.12 24.23
N GLN A 68 -13.35 -5.84 25.34
CA GLN A 68 -14.00 -5.51 26.62
C GLN A 68 -13.25 -4.39 27.36
N GLN A 69 -11.94 -4.30 27.16
CA GLN A 69 -11.05 -3.30 27.77
C GLN A 69 -10.06 -2.82 26.71
N PRO A 70 -9.53 -1.58 26.77
CA PRO A 70 -8.59 -1.07 25.76
C PRO A 70 -7.17 -1.65 25.92
N ILE A 71 -7.06 -2.96 26.11
CA ILE A 71 -5.81 -3.68 26.34
C ILE A 71 -5.63 -4.71 25.23
N ILE A 72 -4.52 -4.62 24.52
CA ILE A 72 -4.14 -5.62 23.52
C ILE A 72 -3.56 -6.82 24.26
N GLU A 73 -4.34 -7.89 24.39
CA GLU A 73 -3.88 -9.15 24.98
C GLU A 73 -2.77 -9.79 24.14
N GLY A 74 -1.93 -10.64 24.76
CA GLY A 74 -0.80 -11.28 24.07
C GLY A 74 -1.22 -12.11 22.85
N PHE A 75 -2.39 -12.73 22.89
CA PHE A 75 -2.96 -13.43 21.73
C PHE A 75 -3.23 -12.47 20.57
N LEU A 76 -3.91 -11.34 20.84
CA LEU A 76 -4.21 -10.32 19.84
C LEU A 76 -2.91 -9.72 19.28
N ALA A 77 -1.93 -9.42 20.13
CA ALA A 77 -0.62 -8.93 19.71
C ALA A 77 0.09 -9.92 18.76
N GLY A 78 0.00 -11.22 19.03
CA GLY A 78 0.54 -12.27 18.18
C GLY A 78 -0.14 -12.32 16.80
N VAL A 79 -1.47 -12.25 16.77
CA VAL A 79 -2.25 -12.17 15.53
C VAL A 79 -1.89 -10.93 14.73
N LEU A 80 -1.86 -9.76 15.38
CA LEU A 80 -1.47 -8.50 14.75
C LEU A 80 -0.04 -8.53 14.21
N SER A 81 0.89 -9.16 14.92
CA SER A 81 2.27 -9.32 14.47
C SER A 81 2.37 -10.22 13.24
N GLY A 82 1.62 -11.32 13.21
CA GLY A 82 1.55 -12.20 12.03
C GLY A 82 0.97 -11.49 10.81
N ILE A 83 -0.11 -10.74 11.03
CA ILE A 83 -0.75 -9.90 10.03
C ILE A 83 0.23 -8.83 9.50
N ALA A 84 0.90 -8.10 10.39
CA ALA A 84 1.86 -7.08 10.03
C ALA A 84 3.01 -7.65 9.19
N ARG A 85 3.53 -8.82 9.58
CA ARG A 85 4.60 -9.51 8.82
C ARG A 85 4.17 -9.83 7.40
N TYR A 86 2.94 -10.29 7.20
CA TYR A 86 2.39 -10.56 5.88
C TYR A 86 2.25 -9.28 5.04
N THR A 87 1.82 -8.18 5.64
CA THR A 87 1.69 -6.89 4.93
C THR A 87 3.01 -6.22 4.57
N LEU A 88 4.14 -6.64 5.15
CA LEU A 88 5.45 -6.12 4.74
C LEU A 88 5.88 -6.65 3.36
N GLU A 89 5.43 -7.86 3.00
CA GLU A 89 5.80 -8.54 1.75
C GLU A 89 4.73 -8.39 0.66
N HIS A 90 3.54 -7.92 1.02
CA HIS A 90 2.40 -7.80 0.11
C HIS A 90 1.77 -6.40 0.17
N PRO A 91 1.29 -5.84 -0.96
CA PRO A 91 0.66 -4.53 -1.02
C PRO A 91 -0.79 -4.59 -0.50
N ILE A 92 -0.96 -4.96 0.77
CA ILE A 92 -2.25 -5.07 1.46
C ILE A 92 -2.23 -4.06 2.61
N GLY A 93 -3.23 -3.18 2.64
CA GLY A 93 -3.44 -2.27 3.76
C GLY A 93 -4.37 -2.90 4.77
N ILE A 94 -4.06 -2.80 6.06
CA ILE A 94 -4.92 -3.35 7.12
C ILE A 94 -5.32 -2.22 8.05
N GLU A 95 -6.64 -2.08 8.22
CA GLU A 95 -7.22 -1.14 9.16
C GLU A 95 -7.83 -1.94 10.32
N LEU A 96 -7.50 -1.54 11.54
CA LEU A 96 -7.98 -2.17 12.76
C LEU A 96 -9.02 -1.27 13.40
N CYS A 97 -10.19 -1.82 13.63
CA CYS A 97 -11.27 -1.13 14.32
C CYS A 97 -11.61 -1.86 15.61
N PHE A 98 -11.35 -1.20 16.74
CA PHE A 98 -11.72 -1.70 18.06
C PHE A 98 -13.12 -1.22 18.41
N LEU A 99 -14.02 -2.16 18.69
CA LEU A 99 -15.38 -1.85 19.12
C LEU A 99 -15.58 -2.26 20.57
N PRO A 100 -16.08 -1.35 21.44
CA PRO A 100 -16.50 -1.74 22.77
C PRO A 100 -17.74 -2.63 22.66
N ARG A 101 -17.80 -3.68 23.49
CA ARG A 101 -18.90 -4.66 23.58
C ARG A 101 -20.30 -4.03 23.79
N THR A 102 -20.37 -2.77 24.20
CA THR A 102 -21.62 -2.01 24.38
C THR A 102 -22.15 -1.36 23.10
N ALA A 103 -21.39 -1.39 22.00
CA ALA A 103 -21.81 -0.79 20.73
C ALA A 103 -22.91 -1.61 20.05
N HIS A 104 -24.10 -1.03 19.88
CA HIS A 104 -25.19 -1.66 19.16
C HIS A 104 -24.82 -1.92 17.67
N PRO A 105 -25.22 -3.06 17.08
CA PRO A 105 -24.85 -3.47 15.72
C PRO A 105 -25.26 -2.47 14.62
N CYS A 106 -26.24 -1.59 14.90
CA CYS A 106 -26.69 -0.54 13.98
C CYS A 106 -25.63 0.54 13.67
N ASN A 107 -24.57 0.70 14.48
CA ASN A 107 -23.51 1.68 14.23
C ASN A 107 -22.34 1.13 13.40
N LEU A 108 -22.21 -0.20 13.26
CA LEU A 108 -21.13 -0.82 12.49
C LEU A 108 -21.22 -0.42 11.02
N LEU A 109 -22.40 -0.58 10.41
CA LEU A 109 -22.61 -0.21 9.00
C LEU A 109 -22.38 1.28 8.75
N LYS A 110 -22.73 2.16 9.71
CA LYS A 110 -22.42 3.60 9.62
C LYS A 110 -20.91 3.84 9.65
N LEU A 111 -20.19 3.18 10.56
CA LEU A 111 -18.74 3.29 10.69
C LEU A 111 -18.00 2.77 9.44
N LEU A 112 -18.43 1.62 8.90
CA LEU A 112 -17.91 1.03 7.66
C LEU A 112 -18.10 1.96 6.46
N ARG A 113 -19.26 2.62 6.41
CA ARG A 113 -19.65 3.55 5.33
C ARG A 113 -18.85 4.85 5.38
N ASP A 114 -18.62 5.39 6.57
CA ASP A 114 -17.81 6.60 6.78
C ASP A 114 -16.33 6.37 6.43
N LYS A 115 -15.84 5.15 6.68
CA LYS A 115 -14.46 4.74 6.40
C LYS A 115 -14.17 4.33 4.95
N ARG A 116 -15.18 4.35 4.05
CA ARG A 116 -15.06 3.94 2.64
C ARG A 116 -14.47 2.52 2.48
N CYS A 117 -14.90 1.58 3.31
CA CYS A 117 -14.56 0.16 3.11
C CYS A 117 -15.42 -0.39 1.96
N GLU A 118 -14.79 -0.78 0.84
CA GLU A 118 -15.49 -1.18 -0.40
C GLU A 118 -15.91 -2.66 -0.48
N ALA A 119 -15.68 -3.48 0.56
CA ALA A 119 -16.15 -4.86 0.53
C ALA A 119 -16.49 -5.37 1.94
N LEU A 120 -17.66 -6.01 2.02
CA LEU A 120 -18.12 -6.87 3.11
C LEU A 120 -18.01 -8.32 2.63
#